data_AF-A0A9D1GPU1-F1
#
_entry.id   AF-A0A9D1GPU1-F1
#
_cell.length_a   1.000
_cell.length_b   1.000
_cell.length_c   1.000
_cell.angle_alpha   90.00
_cell.angle_beta   90.00
_cell.angle_gamma   90.00
#
_symmetry.space_group_name_H-M   'P 1'
#
loop_
_entity.id
_entity.type
_entity.pdbx_description
1 polymer ?
#
loop_
_entity_poly.entity_id
_entity_poly.type
_entity_poly.pdbx_seq_one_letter_code
_entity_poly.pdbx_strand_id
1 'polypeptide(L)'
;MKRFIFVLAAALTMCGVCGCQKNEGGGDGSVLETSWDKAVAEHPFLANFPEYEYDFQGNYFEGSGYEQFQVWDRAGTQEKFDEYVAKLTASGFATGSNENKWEKLIGGEEYSATMNPFSAGNVIITFMVEEE
;
A
#
# COMPACT_ATOMS: atom_id res chain seq x y z
N MET A 1 -5.79 -42.65 -32.77
CA MET A 1 -5.43 -43.81 -31.90
C MET A 1 -4.16 -43.48 -31.14
N LYS A 2 -4.10 -43.89 -29.85
CA LYS A 2 -3.06 -43.64 -28.81
C LYS A 2 -2.97 -42.17 -28.34
N ARG A 3 -3.61 -41.72 -27.25
CA ARG A 3 -3.61 -42.11 -25.82
C ARG A 3 -2.21 -42.28 -25.23
N PHE A 4 -1.75 -41.30 -24.43
CA PHE A 4 -0.95 -41.45 -23.21
C PHE A 4 -1.09 -40.17 -22.33
N ILE A 5 -1.75 -40.27 -21.15
CA ILE A 5 -1.18 -40.13 -19.77
C ILE A 5 -1.09 -38.63 -19.36
N PHE A 6 -2.07 -37.98 -18.70
CA PHE A 6 -2.45 -37.98 -17.26
C PHE A 6 -1.28 -37.91 -16.27
N VAL A 7 -1.44 -37.15 -15.16
CA VAL A 7 -0.54 -37.00 -13.97
C VAL A 7 0.31 -35.72 -14.05
N LEU A 8 0.33 -34.77 -13.10
CA LEU A 8 -0.32 -34.65 -11.79
C LEU A 8 -0.31 -33.15 -11.38
N ALA A 9 -1.29 -32.78 -10.56
CA ALA A 9 -1.37 -31.51 -9.86
C ALA A 9 -0.09 -31.16 -9.07
N ALA A 10 0.33 -29.91 -9.13
CA ALA A 10 1.14 -29.28 -8.10
C ALA A 10 0.29 -28.19 -7.42
N ALA A 11 -0.64 -28.65 -6.58
CA ALA A 11 -1.18 -27.83 -5.52
C ALA A 11 -0.04 -27.58 -4.53
N LEU A 12 0.56 -26.39 -4.58
CA LEU A 12 1.39 -25.87 -3.50
C LEU A 12 0.47 -25.26 -2.44
N THR A 13 -0.25 -26.13 -1.75
CA THR A 13 -0.77 -25.84 -0.41
C THR A 13 0.30 -26.30 0.58
N MET A 14 1.15 -25.39 1.02
CA MET A 14 1.90 -25.57 2.26
C MET A 14 1.47 -24.50 3.25
N CYS A 15 0.87 -25.01 4.31
CA CYS A 15 0.43 -24.33 5.51
C CYS A 15 1.56 -23.54 6.18
N GLY A 16 1.20 -22.37 6.68
CA GLY A 16 1.92 -21.64 7.71
C GLY A 16 0.97 -20.66 8.39
N VAL A 17 0.06 -21.17 9.21
CA VAL A 17 -0.74 -20.35 10.13
C VAL A 17 0.21 -19.72 11.14
N CYS A 18 0.40 -18.40 11.08
CA CYS A 18 0.96 -17.58 12.14
C CYS A 18 0.75 -16.10 11.75
N GLY A 19 -0.20 -15.32 12.28
CA GLY A 19 -1.30 -15.58 13.18
C GLY A 19 -2.20 -14.34 13.11
N CYS A 20 -3.50 -14.53 12.98
CA CYS A 20 -4.44 -13.48 13.33
C CYS A 20 -4.33 -13.26 14.84
N GLN A 21 -3.44 -12.34 15.27
CA GLN A 21 -3.51 -11.80 16.61
C GLN A 21 -4.75 -10.91 16.65
N LYS A 22 -5.84 -11.49 17.14
CA LYS A 22 -6.95 -10.74 17.71
C LYS A 22 -6.40 -10.03 18.96
N ASN A 23 -5.89 -8.81 18.80
CA ASN A 23 -5.67 -7.91 19.92
C ASN A 23 -7.00 -7.20 20.23
N GLU A 24 -7.73 -7.79 21.16
CA GLU A 24 -8.75 -7.06 21.92
C GLU A 24 -8.03 -6.13 22.90
N GLY A 25 -8.13 -4.82 22.64
CA GLY A 25 -7.86 -3.78 23.64
C GLY A 25 -6.69 -2.84 23.30
N GLY A 26 -7.03 -1.56 23.15
CA GLY A 26 -6.10 -0.43 23.20
C GLY A 26 -5.26 -0.25 21.93
N GLY A 27 -5.51 0.85 21.21
CA GLY A 27 -4.70 1.22 20.06
C GLY A 27 -3.24 1.41 20.46
N ASP A 28 -2.42 0.42 20.12
CA ASP A 28 -0.97 0.53 20.10
C ASP A 28 -0.57 0.02 18.71
N GLY A 29 -0.35 0.98 17.81
CA GLY A 29 0.08 0.73 16.44
C GLY A 29 1.39 -0.01 16.48
N SER A 30 1.34 -1.31 16.20
CA SER A 30 2.51 -2.15 16.04
C SER A 30 3.37 -1.56 14.93
N VAL A 31 4.45 -0.91 15.33
CA VAL A 31 5.51 -0.42 14.46
C VAL A 31 6.13 -1.65 13.78
N LEU A 32 5.69 -1.92 12.55
CA LEU A 32 6.30 -2.91 11.67
C LEU A 32 7.19 -2.15 10.70
N GLU A 33 8.50 -2.33 10.81
CA GLU A 33 9.40 -2.09 9.68
C GLU A 33 8.95 -3.06 8.57
N THR A 34 8.34 -2.53 7.52
CA THR A 34 7.84 -3.30 6.39
C THR A 34 8.48 -2.81 5.09
N SER A 35 8.35 -3.59 4.03
CA SER A 35 8.78 -3.21 2.68
C SER A 35 7.54 -3.07 1.80
N TRP A 36 7.67 -2.33 0.69
CA TRP A 36 6.56 -2.16 -0.26
C TRP A 36 6.00 -3.50 -0.74
N ASP A 37 6.86 -4.42 -1.18
CA ASP A 37 6.45 -5.75 -1.62
C ASP A 37 5.64 -6.53 -0.58
N LYS A 38 6.00 -6.42 0.72
CA LYS A 38 5.26 -7.06 1.81
C LYS A 38 3.91 -6.38 2.00
N ALA A 39 3.88 -5.06 1.99
CA ALA A 39 2.64 -4.29 2.11
C ALA A 39 1.69 -4.59 0.95
N VAL A 40 2.17 -4.68 -0.29
CA VAL A 40 1.37 -5.04 -1.47
C VAL A 40 0.87 -6.49 -1.39
N ALA A 41 1.67 -7.42 -0.89
CA ALA A 41 1.24 -8.80 -0.72
C ALA A 41 0.13 -8.95 0.33
N GLU A 42 0.14 -8.12 1.38
CA GLU A 42 -0.87 -8.10 2.44
C GLU A 42 -2.10 -7.26 2.04
N HIS A 43 -1.89 -6.18 1.28
CA HIS A 43 -2.90 -5.19 0.88
C HIS A 43 -2.81 -4.92 -0.64
N PRO A 44 -3.45 -5.75 -1.48
CA PRO A 44 -3.27 -5.72 -2.94
C PRO A 44 -3.63 -4.41 -3.63
N PHE A 45 -4.50 -3.58 -3.05
CA PHE A 45 -4.85 -2.27 -3.62
C PHE A 45 -3.62 -1.36 -3.78
N LEU A 46 -2.58 -1.56 -2.96
CA LEU A 46 -1.31 -0.84 -3.04
C LEU A 46 -0.57 -1.05 -4.37
N ALA A 47 -0.83 -2.16 -5.08
CA ALA A 47 -0.23 -2.42 -6.39
C ALA A 47 -0.61 -1.39 -7.45
N ASN A 48 -1.65 -0.58 -7.21
CA ASN A 48 -2.07 0.52 -8.08
C ASN A 48 -1.30 1.83 -7.87
N PHE A 49 -0.42 1.88 -6.86
CA PHE A 49 0.47 3.01 -6.59
C PHE A 49 1.91 2.65 -7.01
N PRO A 50 2.75 3.64 -7.37
CA PRO A 50 4.18 3.41 -7.54
C PRO A 50 4.82 2.93 -6.23
N GLU A 51 5.90 2.16 -6.32
CA GLU A 51 6.61 1.66 -5.15
C GLU A 51 7.23 2.78 -4.31
N TYR A 52 7.01 2.73 -2.99
CA TYR A 52 7.77 3.49 -2.02
C TYR A 52 9.03 2.69 -1.61
N GLU A 53 10.14 2.97 -2.27
CA GLU A 53 11.40 2.19 -2.23
C GLU A 53 12.24 2.36 -0.95
N TYR A 54 11.82 3.23 -0.02
CA TYR A 54 12.56 3.50 1.21
C TYR A 54 12.03 2.68 2.38
N ASP A 55 12.78 2.60 3.47
CA ASP A 55 12.31 1.97 4.71
C ASP A 55 11.19 2.81 5.35
N PHE A 56 10.13 2.14 5.81
CA PHE A 56 9.02 2.80 6.48
C PHE A 56 8.32 1.92 7.51
N GLN A 57 7.54 2.59 8.36
CA GLN A 57 6.55 1.94 9.21
C GLN A 57 5.19 1.99 8.50
N GLY A 58 4.54 0.85 8.38
CA GLY A 58 3.22 0.72 7.73
C GLY A 58 2.09 0.61 8.75
N ASN A 59 0.95 1.20 8.46
CA ASN A 59 -0.27 0.99 9.24
C ASN A 59 -1.50 0.90 8.34
N TYR A 60 -2.33 -0.12 8.54
CA TYR A 60 -3.51 -0.38 7.72
C TYR A 60 -4.80 -0.10 8.49
N PHE A 61 -5.78 0.46 7.78
CA PHE A 61 -7.14 0.70 8.25
C PHE A 61 -8.13 0.32 7.16
N GLU A 62 -9.26 -0.25 7.58
CA GLU A 62 -10.36 -0.61 6.68
C GLU A 62 -11.67 -0.12 7.27
N GLY A 63 -12.56 0.35 6.40
CA GLY A 63 -13.92 0.72 6.76
C GLY A 63 -14.92 0.25 5.72
N SER A 64 -16.18 0.62 5.92
CA SER A 64 -17.23 0.31 4.94
C SER A 64 -16.97 1.11 3.65
N GLY A 65 -16.55 0.43 2.58
CA GLY A 65 -16.35 1.01 1.25
C GLY A 65 -14.99 1.67 1.03
N TYR A 66 -14.01 1.48 1.92
CA TYR A 66 -12.64 1.97 1.70
C TYR A 66 -11.57 1.13 2.41
N GLU A 67 -10.38 1.09 1.80
CA GLU A 67 -9.14 0.61 2.40
C GLU A 67 -8.14 1.76 2.46
N GLN A 68 -7.32 1.80 3.52
CA GLN A 68 -6.30 2.81 3.73
C GLN A 68 -5.01 2.20 4.27
N PHE A 69 -3.87 2.63 3.72
CA PHE A 69 -2.56 2.27 4.22
C PHE A 69 -1.68 3.51 4.39
N GLN A 70 -1.04 3.64 5.54
CA GLN A 70 -0.22 4.78 5.89
C GLN A 70 1.25 4.39 6.00
N VAL A 71 2.09 5.10 5.26
CA VAL A 71 3.55 5.04 5.31
C VAL A 71 4.09 6.14 6.22
N TRP A 72 4.98 5.77 7.14
CA TRP A 72 5.75 6.68 7.99
C TRP A 72 7.25 6.42 7.82
N ASP A 73 7.89 7.19 6.96
CA ASP A 73 9.36 7.24 6.86
C ASP A 73 9.88 8.31 7.82
N ARG A 74 10.45 7.86 8.95
CA ARG A 74 11.03 8.74 9.99
C ARG A 74 12.42 9.26 9.62
N ALA A 75 13.01 8.76 8.55
CA ALA A 75 14.25 9.24 7.94
C ALA A 75 13.96 9.92 6.60
N GLY A 76 12.85 10.67 6.55
CA GLY A 76 12.39 11.37 5.36
C GLY A 76 13.26 12.58 5.04
N THR A 77 13.43 12.86 3.74
CA THR A 77 14.07 14.08 3.24
C THR A 77 13.16 14.75 2.22
N GLN A 78 13.38 16.05 1.95
CA GLN A 78 12.67 16.75 0.87
C GLN A 78 12.90 16.05 -0.48
N GLU A 79 14.11 15.54 -0.72
CA GLU A 79 14.43 14.80 -1.94
C GLU A 79 13.58 13.53 -2.10
N LYS A 80 13.44 12.72 -1.04
CA LYS A 80 12.56 11.54 -1.07
C LYS A 80 11.09 11.92 -1.33
N PHE A 81 10.64 13.01 -0.71
CA PHE A 81 9.29 13.54 -0.92
C PHE A 81 9.09 13.92 -2.39
N ASP A 82 9.99 14.74 -2.95
CA ASP A 82 9.91 15.22 -4.32
C ASP A 82 10.04 14.07 -5.34
N GLU A 83 10.91 13.08 -5.07
CA GLU A 83 11.05 11.88 -5.88
C GLU A 83 9.73 11.10 -5.95
N TYR A 84 9.06 10.91 -4.80
CA TYR A 84 7.82 10.15 -4.77
C TYR A 84 6.65 10.90 -5.42
N VAL A 85 6.58 12.22 -5.25
CA VAL A 85 5.62 13.08 -6.00
C VAL A 85 5.81 12.93 -7.51
N ALA A 86 7.07 12.88 -7.98
CA ALA A 86 7.37 12.66 -9.39
C ALA A 86 6.92 11.26 -9.86
N LYS A 87 7.12 10.21 -9.05
CA LYS A 87 6.65 8.84 -9.35
C LYS A 87 5.12 8.76 -9.44
N LEU A 88 4.38 9.40 -8.54
CA LEU A 88 2.91 9.47 -8.59
C LEU A 88 2.43 10.13 -9.88
N THR A 89 3.00 11.29 -10.20
CA THR A 89 2.66 12.05 -11.41
C THR A 89 2.98 11.25 -12.68
N ALA A 90 4.16 10.61 -12.74
CA ALA A 90 4.56 9.77 -13.87
C ALA A 90 3.65 8.53 -14.03
N SER A 91 3.07 8.04 -12.93
CA SER A 91 2.12 6.91 -12.92
C SER A 91 0.70 7.32 -13.31
N GLY A 92 0.48 8.59 -13.69
CA GLY A 92 -0.79 9.10 -14.17
C GLY A 92 -1.77 9.53 -13.07
N PHE A 93 -1.30 9.70 -11.83
CA PHE A 93 -2.09 10.39 -10.81
C PHE A 93 -2.06 11.89 -11.07
N ALA A 94 -3.21 12.54 -10.95
CA ALA A 94 -3.35 13.99 -11.08
C ALA A 94 -3.40 14.62 -9.69
N THR A 95 -2.91 15.86 -9.54
CA THR A 95 -3.14 16.64 -8.32
C THR A 95 -4.64 16.80 -8.11
N GLY A 96 -5.12 16.36 -6.96
CA GLY A 96 -6.52 16.30 -6.60
C GLY A 96 -7.07 17.63 -6.09
N SER A 97 -8.15 17.51 -5.31
CA SER A 97 -8.90 18.64 -4.73
C SER A 97 -8.10 19.56 -3.77
N ASN A 98 -6.91 19.16 -3.32
CA ASN A 98 -5.99 19.94 -2.51
C ASN A 98 -4.52 19.68 -2.90
N GLU A 99 -3.63 20.63 -2.56
CA GLU A 99 -2.23 20.70 -3.04
C GLU A 99 -1.32 19.51 -2.67
N ASN A 100 -1.82 18.60 -1.84
CA ASN A 100 -1.09 17.49 -1.24
C ASN A 100 -1.75 16.13 -1.49
N LYS A 101 -2.73 16.07 -2.41
CA LYS A 101 -3.43 14.84 -2.76
C LYS A 101 -3.24 14.55 -4.24
N TRP A 102 -3.05 13.29 -4.55
CA TRP A 102 -2.92 12.76 -5.90
C TRP A 102 -4.00 11.70 -6.10
N GLU A 103 -4.79 11.83 -7.16
CA GLU A 103 -5.99 11.02 -7.39
C GLU A 103 -5.94 10.35 -8.77
N LYS A 104 -6.49 9.14 -8.86
CA LYS A 104 -6.60 8.36 -10.10
C LYS A 104 -7.79 7.41 -10.03
N LEU A 105 -8.63 7.42 -11.07
CA LEU A 105 -9.72 6.48 -11.22
C LEU A 105 -9.23 5.24 -11.97
N ILE A 106 -9.43 4.05 -11.40
CA ILE A 106 -9.06 2.76 -12.02
C ILE A 106 -10.24 1.81 -11.84
N GLY A 107 -10.82 1.33 -12.95
CA GLY A 107 -11.87 0.30 -12.88
C GLY A 107 -13.17 0.71 -12.18
N GLY A 108 -13.41 2.00 -11.91
CA GLY A 108 -14.56 2.49 -11.14
C GLY A 108 -14.26 2.70 -9.65
N GLU A 109 -13.01 2.51 -9.22
CA GLU A 109 -12.57 2.80 -7.85
C GLU A 109 -11.68 4.04 -7.85
N GLU A 110 -11.84 4.87 -6.81
CA GLU A 110 -11.04 6.08 -6.62
C GLU A 110 -9.80 5.79 -5.78
N TYR A 111 -8.63 5.87 -6.40
CA TYR A 111 -7.34 5.73 -5.73
C TYR A 111 -6.79 7.10 -5.37
N SER A 112 -6.37 7.30 -4.13
CA SER A 112 -5.71 8.53 -3.71
C SER A 112 -4.47 8.31 -2.85
N ALA A 113 -3.47 9.17 -3.07
CA ALA A 113 -2.29 9.30 -2.23
C ALA A 113 -2.27 10.71 -1.64
N THR A 114 -2.34 10.84 -0.32
CA THR A 114 -2.24 12.13 0.38
C THR A 114 -0.90 12.19 1.10
N MET A 115 -0.10 13.20 0.80
CA MET A 115 1.23 13.37 1.40
C MET A 115 1.23 14.56 2.35
N ASN A 116 1.71 14.40 3.58
CA ASN A 116 1.83 15.55 4.47
C ASN A 116 2.96 16.48 3.97
N PRO A 117 2.78 17.82 4.03
CA PRO A 117 3.86 18.75 3.76
C PRO A 117 5.10 18.39 4.58
N PHE A 118 6.24 18.30 3.89
CA PHE A 118 7.50 18.02 4.55
C PHE A 118 7.84 19.15 5.52
N SER A 119 7.76 18.85 6.82
CA SER A 119 7.90 19.87 7.88
C SER A 119 8.72 19.42 9.10
N ALA A 120 9.03 18.13 9.22
CA ALA A 120 9.63 17.58 10.44
C ALA A 120 10.66 16.46 10.22
N GLY A 121 11.24 16.34 9.02
CA GLY A 121 12.22 15.27 8.74
C GLY A 121 11.59 13.88 8.58
N ASN A 122 10.29 13.84 8.28
CA ASN A 122 9.57 12.62 7.97
C ASN A 122 8.80 12.78 6.66
N VAL A 123 8.56 11.65 6.00
CA VAL A 123 7.63 11.55 4.88
C VAL A 123 6.47 10.68 5.37
N ILE A 124 5.27 11.26 5.35
CA ILE A 124 4.02 10.57 5.71
C ILE A 124 3.12 10.57 4.49
N ILE A 125 2.72 9.37 4.07
CA ILE A 125 1.87 9.18 2.90
C ILE A 125 0.71 8.29 3.31
N THR A 126 -0.50 8.70 2.97
CA THR A 126 -1.71 7.91 3.13
C THR A 126 -2.21 7.49 1.76
N PHE A 127 -2.19 6.20 1.49
CA PHE A 127 -2.81 5.57 0.32
C PHE A 127 -4.21 5.14 0.67
N MET A 128 -5.15 5.34 -0.25
CA MET A 128 -6.55 4.99 -0.06
C MET A 128 -7.17 4.52 -1.38
N VAL A 129 -8.08 3.56 -1.28
CA VAL A 129 -9.02 3.21 -2.35
C VAL A 129 -10.44 3.30 -1.78
N GLU A 130 -11.34 3.94 -2.52
CA GLU A 130 -12.77 4.04 -2.18
C GLU A 130 -13.61 3.38 -3.30
N GLU A 131 -14.61 2.59 -2.91
CA GLU A 131 -15.63 2.05 -3.82
C GLU A 131 -16.68 3.15 -4.09
N GLU A 132 -17.06 3.37 -5.37
CA GLU A 132 -18.17 4.27 -5.75
C GLU A 132 -19.55 3.80 -5.26
#